data_AF-A0A929VY29-F1
#
_entry.id   AF-A0A929VY29-F1
#
_cell.length_a   1.000
_cell.length_b   1.000
_cell.length_c   1.000
_cell.angle_alpha   90.00
_cell.angle_beta   90.00
_cell.angle_gamma   90.00
#
_symmetry.space_group_name_H-M   'P 1'
#
loop_
_entity.id
_entity.type
_entity.pdbx_description
1 polymer ?
#
loop_
_entity_poly.entity_id
_entity_poly.type
_entity_poly.pdbx_seq_one_letter_code
_entity_poly.pdbx_strand_id
1 'polypeptide(L)'
;MNVSAVFKRSFSEEHRARSSAFRAERLRLLGLFIALLTLWGALTACSDDTQRRFSTLPAFLRLTPVSAAPALRNAVSNPGSWCLITYDARQYLLTALGGGTASSLPRTALEAYGRPQSIAGFLVGVASVPAFDGTFPVVAYDAVCPVCYNADNIERRLSPVADQPEHVVCTRCSRTYDLANGGIPLKVPDDGRRNTHLFRYRAAYTPAADVFLVQN
;
A
#
# COMPACT_ATOMS: atom_id res chain seq x y z
N MET A 1 -73.89 -50.84 -17.58
CA MET A 1 -73.28 -49.66 -16.92
C MET A 1 -71.76 -49.78 -17.05
N ASN A 2 -71.11 -48.70 -17.50
CA ASN A 2 -69.87 -48.74 -18.27
C ASN A 2 -68.63 -48.61 -17.35
N VAL A 3 -68.06 -49.74 -16.92
CA VAL A 3 -66.95 -49.82 -15.94
C VAL A 3 -65.60 -49.35 -16.52
N SER A 4 -65.47 -49.30 -17.84
CA SER A 4 -64.20 -49.02 -18.54
C SER A 4 -63.79 -47.54 -18.56
N ALA A 5 -64.73 -46.61 -18.33
CA ALA A 5 -64.45 -45.16 -18.39
C ALA A 5 -63.90 -44.59 -17.06
N VAL A 6 -64.19 -45.24 -15.93
CA VAL A 6 -63.78 -44.78 -14.59
C VAL A 6 -62.30 -45.11 -14.33
N PHE A 7 -61.85 -46.29 -14.77
CA PHE A 7 -60.47 -46.75 -14.51
C PHE A 7 -59.40 -45.96 -15.27
N LYS A 8 -59.70 -45.50 -16.50
CA LYS A 8 -58.76 -44.66 -17.29
C LYS A 8 -58.57 -43.24 -16.75
N ARG A 9 -59.57 -42.67 -16.06
CA ARG A 9 -59.44 -41.33 -15.46
C ARG A 9 -58.58 -41.35 -14.20
N SER A 10 -58.71 -42.39 -13.38
CA SER A 10 -57.94 -42.52 -12.13
C SER A 10 -56.43 -42.65 -12.37
N PHE A 11 -56.00 -43.40 -13.39
CA PHE A 11 -54.57 -43.59 -13.69
C PHE A 11 -53.88 -42.34 -14.30
N SER A 12 -54.66 -41.45 -14.93
CA SER A 12 -54.14 -40.25 -15.60
C SER A 12 -53.88 -39.08 -14.63
N GLU A 13 -54.70 -38.94 -13.57
CA GLU A 13 -54.50 -37.89 -12.56
C GLU A 13 -53.31 -38.18 -11.63
N GLU A 14 -53.08 -39.45 -11.29
CA GLU A 14 -52.01 -39.87 -10.37
C GLU A 14 -50.60 -39.67 -10.97
N HIS A 15 -50.44 -39.90 -12.28
CA HIS A 15 -49.19 -39.61 -13.00
C HIS A 15 -48.93 -38.10 -13.16
N ARG A 16 -49.98 -37.28 -13.30
CA ARG A 16 -49.85 -35.82 -13.44
C ARG A 16 -49.41 -35.17 -12.12
N ALA A 17 -49.95 -35.62 -10.99
CA ALA A 17 -49.56 -35.18 -9.64
C ALA A 17 -48.11 -35.59 -9.25
N ARG A 18 -47.68 -36.79 -9.65
CA ARG A 18 -46.29 -37.26 -9.41
C ARG A 18 -45.25 -36.43 -10.18
N SER A 19 -45.56 -36.03 -11.41
CA SER A 19 -44.65 -35.22 -12.23
C SER A 19 -44.51 -33.77 -11.75
N SER A 20 -45.58 -33.17 -11.20
CA SER A 20 -45.55 -31.81 -10.65
C SER A 20 -44.80 -31.75 -9.32
N ALA A 21 -44.94 -32.77 -8.47
CA ALA A 21 -44.20 -32.91 -7.22
C ALA A 21 -42.68 -33.06 -7.46
N PHE A 22 -42.28 -33.93 -8.39
CA PHE A 22 -40.85 -34.09 -8.77
C PHE A 22 -40.24 -32.82 -9.40
N ARG A 23 -41.03 -32.04 -10.15
CA ARG A 23 -40.57 -30.77 -10.75
C ARG A 23 -40.43 -29.68 -9.69
N ALA A 24 -41.33 -29.62 -8.71
CA ALA A 24 -41.24 -28.70 -7.58
C ALA A 24 -40.04 -29.01 -6.67
N GLU A 25 -39.75 -30.29 -6.42
CA GLU A 25 -38.61 -30.72 -5.61
C GLU A 25 -37.27 -30.46 -6.31
N ARG A 26 -37.20 -30.68 -7.64
CA ARG A 26 -36.04 -30.30 -8.45
C ARG A 26 -35.83 -28.78 -8.51
N LEU A 27 -36.88 -27.96 -8.60
CA LEU A 27 -36.74 -26.49 -8.53
C LEU A 27 -36.30 -26.03 -7.14
N ARG A 28 -36.76 -26.68 -6.06
CA ARG A 28 -36.31 -26.38 -4.68
C ARG A 28 -34.84 -26.74 -4.47
N LEU A 29 -34.40 -27.90 -4.96
CA LEU A 29 -33.00 -28.32 -4.93
C LEU A 29 -32.10 -27.41 -5.78
N LEU A 30 -32.55 -27.03 -6.98
CA LEU A 30 -31.80 -26.09 -7.84
C LEU A 30 -31.70 -24.70 -7.22
N GLY A 31 -32.79 -24.22 -6.59
CA GLY A 31 -32.81 -22.96 -5.86
C GLY A 31 -31.88 -22.97 -4.64
N LEU A 32 -31.84 -24.08 -3.91
CA LEU A 32 -30.93 -24.26 -2.76
C LEU A 32 -29.46 -24.34 -3.21
N PHE A 33 -29.18 -24.94 -4.36
CA PHE A 33 -27.85 -24.98 -4.96
C PHE A 33 -27.37 -23.61 -5.46
N ILE A 34 -28.26 -22.83 -6.10
CA ILE A 34 -27.97 -21.44 -6.50
C ILE A 34 -27.76 -20.56 -5.26
N ALA A 35 -28.57 -20.73 -4.22
CA ALA A 35 -28.39 -20.02 -2.95
C ALA A 35 -27.07 -20.38 -2.26
N LEU A 36 -26.62 -21.64 -2.35
CA LEU A 36 -25.31 -22.05 -1.84
C LEU A 36 -24.18 -21.43 -2.68
N LEU A 37 -24.30 -21.41 -4.01
CA LEU A 37 -23.30 -20.81 -4.90
C LEU A 37 -23.17 -19.30 -4.72
N THR A 38 -24.28 -18.58 -4.49
CA THR A 38 -24.25 -17.14 -4.18
C THR A 38 -23.67 -16.87 -2.79
N LEU A 39 -23.96 -17.73 -1.80
CA LEU A 39 -23.36 -17.64 -0.47
C LEU A 39 -21.84 -17.90 -0.50
N TRP A 40 -21.37 -18.84 -1.31
CA TRP A 40 -19.94 -19.11 -1.50
C TRP A 40 -19.24 -17.98 -2.28
N GLY A 41 -19.88 -17.40 -3.29
CA GLY A 41 -19.33 -16.24 -4.02
C GLY A 41 -19.21 -14.97 -3.17
N ALA A 42 -20.12 -14.78 -2.20
CA ALA A 42 -20.04 -13.66 -1.26
C ALA A 42 -18.86 -13.78 -0.28
N LEU A 43 -18.40 -15.00 0.05
CA LEU A 43 -17.25 -15.22 0.93
C LEU A 43 -15.90 -15.02 0.22
N THR A 44 -15.86 -15.07 -1.11
CA THR A 44 -14.62 -14.83 -1.89
C THR A 44 -14.46 -13.38 -2.38
N ALA A 45 -15.45 -12.52 -2.17
CA ALA A 45 -15.42 -11.12 -2.62
C ALA A 45 -14.63 -10.17 -1.70
N CYS A 46 -14.11 -10.66 -0.57
CA CYS A 46 -13.19 -9.93 0.31
C CYS A 46 -11.77 -10.50 0.20
N SER A 47 -11.17 -10.54 -0.99
CA SER A 47 -9.71 -10.37 -1.05
C SER A 47 -9.46 -8.87 -0.96
N ASP A 48 -9.15 -8.41 0.24
CA ASP A 48 -8.92 -7.03 0.61
C ASP A 48 -7.61 -6.51 -0.02
N ASP A 49 -7.52 -6.49 -1.35
CA ASP A 49 -6.34 -6.00 -2.09
C ASP A 49 -6.30 -4.46 -2.13
N THR A 50 -7.26 -3.81 -1.47
CA THR A 50 -7.24 -2.38 -1.14
C THR A 50 -6.36 -2.07 0.08
N GLN A 51 -5.88 -3.09 0.82
CA GLN A 51 -5.27 -2.92 2.16
C GLN A 51 -3.77 -2.64 2.23
N ARG A 52 -2.97 -2.70 1.16
CA ARG A 52 -1.52 -2.41 1.29
C ARG A 52 -1.12 -1.02 0.82
N ARG A 53 -1.90 0.02 1.19
CA ARG A 53 -1.46 1.41 1.05
C ARG A 53 -0.22 1.70 1.91
N PHE A 54 -0.07 0.99 3.03
CA PHE A 54 1.07 1.08 3.92
C PHE A 54 1.78 -0.28 3.99
N SER A 55 3.11 -0.22 4.16
CA SER A 55 3.94 -1.40 4.37
C SER A 55 3.62 -2.06 5.71
N THR A 56 4.01 -3.32 5.89
CA THR A 56 3.97 -4.03 7.19
C THR A 56 5.35 -4.10 7.84
N LEU A 57 6.37 -3.56 7.18
CA LEU A 57 7.75 -3.55 7.68
C LEU A 57 7.88 -2.58 8.86
N PRO A 58 8.66 -2.91 9.91
CA PRO A 58 8.83 -2.03 11.04
C PRO A 58 9.45 -0.71 10.60
N ALA A 59 8.83 0.39 11.01
CA ALA A 59 9.34 1.73 10.73
C ALA A 59 9.11 2.65 11.92
N PHE A 60 10.18 3.26 12.39
CA PHE A 60 10.10 4.25 13.46
C PHE A 60 11.14 5.35 13.21
N LEU A 61 10.71 6.60 13.30
CA LEU A 61 11.61 7.74 13.34
C LEU A 61 10.89 8.88 14.04
N ARG A 62 11.52 9.46 15.06
CA ARG A 62 11.06 10.70 15.67
C ARG A 62 12.19 11.71 15.61
N LEU A 63 11.94 12.86 14.99
CA LEU A 63 12.89 13.97 14.89
C LEU A 63 12.28 15.23 15.48
N THR A 64 13.03 15.84 16.39
CA THR A 64 12.69 17.13 17.01
C THR A 64 13.96 17.79 17.55
N PRO A 65 14.12 19.11 17.39
CA PRO A 65 13.27 20.02 16.64
C PRO A 65 13.46 19.88 15.11
N VAL A 66 12.37 19.88 14.33
CA VAL A 66 12.46 19.85 12.85
C VAL A 66 13.05 21.16 12.31
N SER A 67 12.85 22.27 13.00
CA SER A 67 13.46 23.56 12.66
C SER A 67 14.99 23.55 12.62
N ALA A 68 15.66 22.64 13.35
CA ALA A 68 17.11 22.47 13.30
C ALA A 68 17.60 21.72 12.06
N ALA A 69 16.71 21.11 11.26
CA ALA A 69 17.02 20.45 10.00
C ALA A 69 16.34 21.15 8.81
N PRO A 70 17.00 22.13 8.16
CA PRO A 70 16.41 22.89 7.06
C PRO A 70 15.89 22.02 5.90
N ALA A 71 16.61 20.95 5.55
CA ALA A 71 16.20 20.03 4.49
C ALA A 71 14.87 19.32 4.81
N LEU A 72 14.72 18.82 6.04
CA LEU A 72 13.50 18.17 6.49
C LEU A 72 12.37 19.19 6.64
N ARG A 73 12.66 20.35 7.25
CA ARG A 73 11.69 21.43 7.42
C ARG A 73 11.09 21.86 6.08
N ASN A 74 11.92 21.99 5.05
CA ASN A 74 11.46 22.30 3.71
C ASN A 74 10.55 21.18 3.17
N ALA A 75 10.99 19.92 3.28
CA ALA A 75 10.27 18.77 2.77
C ALA A 75 8.88 18.55 3.41
N VAL A 76 8.71 18.84 4.70
CA VAL A 76 7.42 18.66 5.40
C VAL A 76 6.50 19.87 5.32
N SER A 77 6.97 21.00 4.78
CA SER A 77 6.20 22.26 4.74
C SER A 77 5.85 22.73 3.33
N ASN A 78 6.60 22.31 2.32
CA ASN A 78 6.46 22.79 0.95
C ASN A 78 6.16 21.63 -0.01
N PRO A 79 5.05 21.67 -0.77
CA PRO A 79 4.76 20.70 -1.83
C PRO A 79 5.90 20.58 -2.85
N GLY A 80 6.16 19.37 -3.33
CA GLY A 80 7.24 19.06 -4.27
C GLY A 80 8.64 18.96 -3.66
N SER A 81 8.76 19.21 -2.35
CA SER A 81 10.05 19.13 -1.64
C SER A 81 10.20 17.79 -0.91
N TRP A 82 11.36 17.17 -1.08
CA TRP A 82 11.68 15.87 -0.49
C TRP A 82 13.05 15.86 0.19
N CYS A 83 13.16 15.07 1.24
CA CYS A 83 14.35 14.88 2.05
C CYS A 83 14.63 13.38 2.24
N LEU A 84 15.86 12.97 1.97
CA LEU A 84 16.40 11.67 2.34
C LEU A 84 16.97 11.75 3.76
N ILE A 85 16.43 10.95 4.66
CA ILE A 85 16.90 10.82 6.04
C ILE A 85 17.62 9.49 6.16
N THR A 86 18.88 9.57 6.54
CA THR A 86 19.71 8.40 6.86
C THR A 86 20.30 8.60 8.25
N TYR A 87 20.72 7.53 8.89
CA TYR A 87 21.19 7.62 10.27
C TYR A 87 22.26 6.58 10.54
N ASP A 88 23.18 6.94 11.42
CA ASP A 88 24.17 6.04 11.98
C ASP A 88 24.01 5.99 13.52
N ALA A 89 25.01 5.45 14.22
CA ALA A 89 25.00 5.36 15.67
C ALA A 89 25.05 6.73 16.38
N ARG A 90 25.50 7.79 15.70
CA ARG A 90 25.84 9.10 16.28
C ARG A 90 24.99 10.25 15.75
N GLN A 91 24.51 10.19 14.52
CA GLN A 91 23.85 11.32 13.86
C GLN A 91 22.80 10.89 12.83
N TYR A 92 21.88 11.81 12.55
CA TYR A 92 21.00 11.78 11.39
C TYR A 92 21.62 12.63 10.29
N LEU A 93 21.68 12.11 9.07
CA LEU A 93 22.07 12.83 7.87
C LEU A 93 20.82 13.08 7.02
N LEU A 94 20.52 14.36 6.80
CA LEU A 94 19.33 14.84 6.10
C LEU A 94 19.73 15.56 4.82
N THR A 95 19.36 14.98 3.67
CA THR A 95 19.76 15.46 2.35
C THR A 95 18.53 15.84 1.54
N ALA A 96 18.48 17.07 1.04
CA ALA A 96 17.41 17.50 0.13
C ALA A 96 17.56 16.80 -1.25
N LEU A 97 16.44 16.33 -1.82
CA LEU A 97 16.45 15.67 -3.14
C LEU A 97 16.54 16.67 -4.30
N GLY A 98 16.07 17.91 -4.13
CA GLY A 98 16.08 18.96 -5.16
C GLY A 98 17.39 19.74 -5.30
N GLY A 99 18.49 19.20 -4.77
CA GLY A 99 19.76 19.92 -4.66
C GLY A 99 19.84 20.76 -3.38
N GLY A 100 21.05 20.85 -2.83
CA GLY A 100 21.32 21.54 -1.56
C GLY A 100 22.33 20.79 -0.70
N THR A 101 22.86 21.49 0.31
CA THR A 101 23.78 20.89 1.29
C THR A 101 23.05 19.96 2.24
N ALA A 102 23.61 18.78 2.45
CA ALA A 102 23.15 17.88 3.51
C ALA A 102 23.40 18.53 4.88
N SER A 103 22.44 18.33 5.80
CA SER A 103 22.55 18.74 7.19
C SER A 103 22.70 17.52 8.08
N SER A 104 23.45 17.65 9.16
CA SER A 104 23.62 16.60 10.16
C SER A 104 23.04 17.05 11.50
N LEU A 105 22.33 16.14 12.16
CA LEU A 105 21.82 16.33 13.53
C LEU A 105 22.39 15.25 14.45
N PRO A 106 23.00 15.60 15.60
CA PRO A 106 23.48 14.60 16.55
C PRO A 106 22.31 13.85 17.17
N ARG A 107 22.46 12.53 17.36
CA ARG A 107 21.49 11.71 18.08
C ARG A 107 21.64 11.95 19.57
N THR A 108 20.64 12.55 20.18
CA THR A 108 20.67 12.83 21.63
C THR A 108 20.23 11.60 22.44
N ALA A 109 20.65 11.50 23.70
CA ALA A 109 20.30 10.37 24.57
C ALA A 109 18.78 10.21 24.80
N LEU A 110 18.00 11.28 24.64
CA LEU A 110 16.54 11.25 24.75
C LEU A 110 15.87 10.64 23.49
N GLU A 111 16.51 10.78 22.32
CA GLU A 111 16.09 10.11 21.08
C GLU A 111 16.51 8.63 21.04
N ALA A 112 17.32 8.17 22.01
CA ALA A 112 17.68 6.76 22.13
C ALA A 112 16.54 5.87 22.67
N TYR A 113 15.47 6.47 23.22
CA TYR A 113 14.28 5.74 23.70
C TYR A 113 13.43 5.16 22.55
N GLY A 114 13.53 5.73 21.35
CA GLY A 114 12.92 5.18 20.14
C GLY A 114 13.98 5.05 19.06
N ARG A 115 14.65 3.89 19.00
CA ARG A 115 15.68 3.65 17.99
C ARG A 115 15.06 3.79 16.60
N PRO A 116 15.65 4.59 15.69
CA PRO A 116 15.15 4.68 14.33
C PRO A 116 15.25 3.29 13.68
N GLN A 117 14.18 2.91 12.98
CA GLN A 117 14.03 1.63 12.32
C GLN A 117 13.53 1.88 10.91
N SER A 118 14.27 1.38 9.93
CA SER A 118 13.93 1.28 8.50
C SER A 118 14.95 0.35 7.84
N ILE A 119 14.75 0.03 6.56
CA ILE A 119 15.68 -0.83 5.82
C ILE A 119 16.89 -0.02 5.36
N ALA A 120 16.68 1.05 4.58
CA ALA A 120 17.78 1.83 4.02
C ALA A 120 17.75 3.34 4.38
N GLY A 121 16.83 3.76 5.24
CA GLY A 121 16.53 5.16 5.54
C GLY A 121 15.11 5.54 5.13
N PHE A 122 14.80 6.83 5.15
CA PHE A 122 13.47 7.33 4.78
C PHE A 122 13.56 8.39 3.68
N LEU A 123 12.62 8.33 2.74
CA LEU A 123 12.31 9.41 1.80
C LEU A 123 11.05 10.10 2.30
N VAL A 124 11.19 11.35 2.76
CA VAL A 124 10.12 12.11 3.40
C VAL A 124 9.85 13.36 2.60
N GLY A 125 8.58 13.70 2.40
CA GLY A 125 8.23 14.94 1.73
C GLY A 125 6.73 15.13 1.61
N VAL A 126 6.38 16.20 0.90
CA VAL A 126 5.01 16.49 0.50
C VAL A 126 4.99 16.45 -1.02
N ALA A 127 4.10 15.64 -1.58
CA ALA A 127 3.93 15.54 -3.03
C ALA A 127 3.56 16.90 -3.63
N SER A 128 4.05 17.21 -4.83
CA SER A 128 3.62 18.40 -5.59
C SER A 128 2.15 18.34 -6.00
N VAL A 129 1.59 17.13 -6.10
CA VAL A 129 0.19 16.86 -6.42
C VAL A 129 -0.60 16.65 -5.12
N PRO A 130 -1.73 17.36 -4.92
CA PRO A 130 -2.56 17.15 -3.73
C PRO A 130 -3.21 15.77 -3.74
N ALA A 131 -3.54 15.27 -2.55
CA ALA A 131 -4.40 14.11 -2.40
C ALA A 131 -5.82 14.41 -2.91
N PHE A 132 -6.62 13.36 -3.10
CA PHE A 132 -8.00 13.49 -3.61
C PHE A 132 -8.92 14.37 -2.76
N ASP A 133 -8.60 14.57 -1.48
CA ASP A 133 -9.31 15.47 -0.56
C ASP A 133 -8.80 16.93 -0.64
N GLY A 134 -7.90 17.23 -1.57
CA GLY A 134 -7.28 18.55 -1.75
C GLY A 134 -6.17 18.86 -0.74
N THR A 135 -5.81 17.91 0.13
CA THR A 135 -4.77 18.12 1.14
C THR A 135 -3.37 17.77 0.60
N PHE A 136 -2.35 18.29 1.26
CA PHE A 136 -0.94 18.01 0.99
C PHE A 136 -0.34 17.25 2.18
N PRO A 137 -0.64 15.94 2.33
CA PRO A 137 -0.17 15.18 3.47
C PRO A 137 1.34 14.95 3.37
N VAL A 138 2.01 14.94 4.52
CA VAL A 138 3.38 14.47 4.62
C VAL A 138 3.40 12.96 4.36
N VAL A 139 4.31 12.52 3.51
CA VAL A 139 4.49 11.12 3.13
C VAL A 139 5.89 10.68 3.49
N ALA A 140 6.02 9.43 3.94
CA ALA A 140 7.30 8.76 4.13
C ALA A 140 7.31 7.44 3.38
N TYR A 141 8.39 7.18 2.66
CA TYR A 141 8.72 5.88 2.09
C TYR A 141 10.03 5.36 2.68
N ASP A 142 10.24 4.05 2.66
CA ASP A 142 11.58 3.50 2.83
C ASP A 142 12.46 3.94 1.64
N ALA A 143 13.72 4.25 1.92
CA ALA A 143 14.69 4.57 0.89
C ALA A 143 15.22 3.34 0.14
N VAL A 144 14.81 2.12 0.50
CA VAL A 144 15.23 0.88 -0.18
C VAL A 144 14.46 0.65 -1.47
N CYS A 145 15.13 0.06 -2.47
CA CYS A 145 14.45 -0.47 -3.64
C CYS A 145 13.60 -1.70 -3.27
N PRO A 146 12.27 -1.65 -3.39
CA PRO A 146 11.39 -2.74 -2.95
C PRO A 146 11.59 -4.01 -3.79
N VAL A 147 11.95 -3.87 -5.07
CA VAL A 147 12.18 -5.00 -5.96
C VAL A 147 13.47 -5.75 -5.57
N CYS A 148 14.57 -5.03 -5.34
CA CYS A 148 15.84 -5.62 -4.90
C CYS A 148 15.72 -6.24 -3.50
N TYR A 149 15.00 -5.58 -2.60
CA TYR A 149 14.77 -6.10 -1.26
C TYR A 149 13.91 -7.38 -1.30
N ASN A 150 12.75 -7.35 -1.96
CA ASN A 150 11.83 -8.50 -1.94
C ASN A 150 12.35 -9.73 -2.69
N ALA A 151 13.07 -9.56 -3.80
CA ALA A 151 13.53 -10.70 -4.58
C ALA A 151 14.93 -11.21 -4.17
N ASP A 152 15.81 -10.31 -3.74
CA ASP A 152 17.21 -10.65 -3.49
C ASP A 152 17.64 -10.44 -2.02
N ASN A 153 16.77 -9.93 -1.14
CA ASN A 153 17.11 -9.45 0.22
C ASN A 153 18.26 -8.43 0.24
N ILE A 154 18.31 -7.57 -0.79
CA ILE A 154 19.36 -6.55 -0.91
C ILE A 154 18.81 -5.18 -0.51
N GLU A 155 19.42 -4.59 0.51
CA GLU A 155 19.12 -3.25 1.04
C GLU A 155 19.71 -2.14 0.16
N ARG A 156 19.39 -2.15 -1.15
CA ARG A 156 19.88 -1.13 -2.07
C ARG A 156 19.10 0.15 -1.88
N ARG A 157 19.77 1.17 -1.33
CA ARG A 157 19.23 2.53 -1.23
C ARG A 157 19.00 3.14 -2.62
N LEU A 158 17.87 3.79 -2.79
CA LEU A 158 17.49 4.60 -3.93
C LEU A 158 18.26 5.92 -3.93
N SER A 159 18.65 6.39 -5.11
CA SER A 159 19.36 7.65 -5.30
C SER A 159 18.43 8.68 -5.94
N PRO A 160 18.54 9.97 -5.60
CA PRO A 160 17.79 11.01 -6.31
C PRO A 160 18.16 11.03 -7.79
N VAL A 161 17.18 11.38 -8.63
CA VAL A 161 17.42 11.69 -10.04
C VAL A 161 17.71 13.18 -10.14
N ALA A 162 18.81 13.54 -10.82
CA ALA A 162 19.18 14.94 -11.04
C ALA A 162 18.02 15.70 -11.73
N ASP A 163 17.80 16.94 -11.29
CA ASP A 163 16.76 17.86 -11.79
C ASP A 163 15.32 17.34 -11.66
N GLN A 164 15.10 16.25 -10.92
CA GLN A 164 13.79 15.61 -10.71
C GLN A 164 13.62 15.27 -9.22
N PRO A 165 13.28 16.26 -8.36
CA PRO A 165 13.28 16.13 -6.90
C PRO A 165 12.29 15.07 -6.37
N GLU A 166 11.28 14.72 -7.16
CA GLU A 166 10.25 13.74 -6.81
C GLU A 166 10.53 12.37 -7.43
N HIS A 167 11.67 12.19 -8.11
CA HIS A 167 12.05 10.92 -8.71
C HIS A 167 13.30 10.34 -8.04
N VAL A 168 13.23 9.03 -7.76
CA VAL A 168 14.35 8.27 -7.21
C VAL A 168 14.61 7.03 -8.04
N VAL A 169 15.87 6.67 -8.19
CA VAL A 169 16.31 5.56 -9.04
C VAL A 169 17.10 4.54 -8.23
N CYS A 170 16.84 3.26 -8.50
CA CYS A 170 17.70 2.17 -8.04
C CYS A 170 18.88 2.02 -8.99
N THR A 171 20.10 2.19 -8.50
CA THR A 171 21.32 2.05 -9.32
C THR A 171 21.63 0.60 -9.69
N ARG A 172 20.99 -0.39 -9.05
CA ARG A 172 21.18 -1.82 -9.33
C ARG A 172 20.24 -2.33 -10.43
N CYS A 173 18.94 -2.11 -10.25
CA CYS A 173 17.93 -2.61 -11.18
C CYS A 173 17.40 -1.52 -12.11
N SER A 174 18.01 -0.33 -12.13
CA SER A 174 17.68 0.79 -13.02
C SER A 174 16.21 1.25 -13.02
N ARG A 175 15.44 0.88 -11.99
CA ARG A 175 14.05 1.30 -11.82
C ARG A 175 13.97 2.70 -11.25
N THR A 176 13.15 3.55 -11.86
CA THR A 176 12.83 4.89 -11.35
C THR A 176 11.44 4.88 -10.75
N TYR A 177 11.26 5.56 -9.61
CA TYR A 177 10.02 5.67 -8.87
C TYR A 177 9.58 7.12 -8.74
N ASP A 178 8.27 7.33 -8.72
CA ASP A 178 7.61 8.61 -8.52
C ASP A 178 7.12 8.77 -7.08
N LEU A 179 7.73 9.71 -6.35
CA LEU A 179 7.38 10.01 -4.97
C LEU A 179 6.05 10.76 -4.85
N ALA A 180 5.69 11.58 -5.85
CA ALA A 180 4.46 12.37 -5.88
C ALA A 180 3.24 11.47 -6.08
N ASN A 181 3.37 10.42 -6.90
CA ASN A 181 2.27 9.53 -7.28
C ASN A 181 2.29 8.19 -6.53
N GLY A 182 2.53 8.20 -5.22
CA GLY A 182 2.35 7.02 -4.38
C GLY A 182 3.50 6.00 -4.47
N GLY A 183 4.69 6.40 -4.90
CA GLY A 183 5.85 5.51 -5.01
C GLY A 183 5.74 4.51 -6.16
N ILE A 184 5.01 4.85 -7.23
CA ILE A 184 4.84 3.99 -8.41
C ILE A 184 6.14 3.91 -9.22
N PRO A 185 6.46 2.76 -9.82
CA PRO A 185 7.57 2.66 -10.76
C PRO A 185 7.21 3.33 -12.10
N LEU A 186 8.05 4.27 -12.55
CA LEU A 186 7.91 4.97 -13.83
C LEU A 186 8.68 4.28 -14.96
N LYS A 187 9.95 3.95 -14.71
CA LYS A 187 10.83 3.29 -15.67
C LYS A 187 11.15 1.90 -15.15
N VAL A 188 10.70 0.89 -15.88
CA VAL A 188 10.92 -0.51 -15.54
C VAL A 188 11.79 -1.14 -16.62
N PRO A 189 12.94 -1.73 -16.28
CA PRO A 189 13.72 -2.52 -17.22
C PRO A 189 13.06 -3.88 -17.47
N ASP A 190 13.32 -4.44 -18.64
CA ASP A 190 12.88 -5.77 -19.01
C ASP A 190 13.76 -6.85 -18.34
N ASP A 191 13.52 -7.09 -17.05
CA ASP A 191 14.22 -8.08 -16.24
C ASP A 191 13.30 -9.19 -15.72
N GLY A 192 12.03 -9.21 -16.16
CA GLY A 192 11.02 -10.18 -15.75
C GLY A 192 10.60 -10.11 -14.27
N ARG A 193 11.08 -9.14 -13.48
CA ARG A 193 10.78 -9.07 -12.05
C ARG A 193 9.45 -8.35 -11.81
N ARG A 194 8.69 -8.83 -10.82
CA ARG A 194 7.45 -8.20 -10.39
C ARG A 194 7.72 -6.78 -9.89
N ASN A 195 7.03 -5.81 -10.48
CA ASN A 195 7.09 -4.43 -10.02
C ASN A 195 6.31 -4.27 -8.72
N THR A 196 6.83 -3.43 -7.83
CA THR A 196 6.23 -3.16 -6.52
C THR A 196 6.43 -1.68 -6.21
N HIS A 197 5.42 -1.06 -5.60
CA HIS A 197 5.49 0.31 -5.13
C HIS A 197 6.52 0.44 -4.00
N LEU A 198 7.00 1.66 -3.75
CA LEU A 198 7.83 1.93 -2.58
C LEU A 198 7.08 1.58 -1.28
N PHE A 199 7.83 1.08 -0.30
CA PHE A 199 7.27 0.80 1.03
C PHE A 199 6.86 2.11 1.69
N ARG A 200 5.56 2.37 1.77
CA ARG A 200 5.00 3.58 2.36
C ARG A 200 4.73 3.39 3.85
N TYR A 201 5.04 4.40 4.66
CA TYR A 201 4.78 4.43 6.09
C TYR A 201 3.85 5.57 6.49
N ARG A 202 3.30 5.51 7.70
CA ARG A 202 2.50 6.60 8.27
C ARG A 202 3.46 7.66 8.78
N ALA A 203 3.26 8.90 8.32
CA ALA A 203 4.08 10.03 8.70
C ALA A 203 3.19 11.20 9.11
N ALA A 204 3.66 11.96 10.09
CA ALA A 204 3.01 13.19 10.54
C ALA A 204 4.07 14.21 10.93
N TYR A 205 3.77 15.47 10.61
CA TYR A 205 4.51 16.62 11.12
C TYR A 205 3.56 17.51 11.92
N THR A 206 3.94 17.84 13.15
CA THR A 206 3.15 18.71 14.04
C THR A 206 3.86 20.04 14.23
N PRO A 207 3.46 21.11 13.51
CA PRO A 207 4.16 22.40 13.55
C PRO A 207 4.21 23.03 14.95
N ALA A 208 3.14 22.88 15.74
CA ALA A 208 3.06 23.45 17.09
C ALA A 208 4.07 22.85 18.08
N ALA A 209 4.45 21.58 17.88
CA ALA A 209 5.41 20.87 18.73
C ALA A 209 6.80 20.77 18.07
N ASP A 210 6.91 21.15 16.79
CA ASP A 210 8.11 20.97 15.96
C ASP A 210 8.64 19.52 15.96
N VAL A 211 7.70 18.56 15.85
CA VAL A 211 7.98 17.11 15.86
C VAL A 211 7.56 16.50 14.53
N PHE A 212 8.49 15.75 13.93
CA PHE A 212 8.21 14.82 12.84
C PHE A 212 8.25 13.38 13.34
N LEU A 213 7.25 12.58 12.95
CA LEU A 213 7.11 11.19 13.35
C LEU A 213 6.79 10.30 12.14
N VAL A 214 7.53 9.20 12.01
CA VAL A 214 7.19 8.04 11.19
C VAL A 214 6.95 6.87 12.12
N GLN A 215 5.86 6.14 11.88
CA GLN A 215 5.51 4.96 12.67
C GLN A 215 4.78 3.92 11.80
N ASN A 216 5.07 2.65 12.06
CA ASN A 216 4.37 1.51 11.50
C ASN A 216 4.40 0.31 12.45
#